data_AF-X0V6P3-F1
#
_entry.id   AF-X0V6P3-F1
#
_cell.length_a   1.000
_cell.length_b   1.000
_cell.length_c   1.000
_cell.angle_alpha   90.00
_cell.angle_beta   90.00
_cell.angle_gamma   90.00
#
_symmetry.space_group_name_H-M   'P 1'
#
loop_
_entity.id
_entity.type
_entity.pdbx_description
1 polymer ?
#
loop_
_entity_poly.entity_id
_entity_poly.type
_entity_poly.pdbx_seq_one_letter_code
_entity_poly.pdbx_strand_id
1 'polypeptide(L)' 'WAPKITYKQLARIMVDADMEAINLTPIGEGLKIIEQSFDDWHRWETGVTAVLANAGNGFE' A
#
# COMPACT_ATOMS: atom_id res chain seq x y z
N TRP A 1 15.34 -5.44 -12.97
CA TRP A 1 14.38 -5.45 -11.86
C TRP A 1 14.81 -6.51 -10.86
N ALA A 2 14.83 -6.20 -9.56
CA ALA A 2 15.15 -7.14 -8.49
C ALA A 2 14.19 -6.89 -7.31
N PRO A 3 13.70 -7.95 -6.63
CA PRO A 3 12.75 -7.80 -5.53
C PRO A 3 13.41 -7.13 -4.32
N LYS A 4 12.75 -6.11 -3.76
CA LYS A 4 13.21 -5.42 -2.54
C LYS A 4 12.94 -6.23 -1.26
N ILE A 5 11.99 -7.16 -1.33
CA ILE A 5 11.54 -7.98 -0.20
C ILE A 5 11.45 -9.45 -0.59
N THR A 6 11.54 -10.33 0.41
CA THR A 6 11.39 -11.78 0.27
C THR A 6 9.90 -12.19 0.26
N TYR A 7 9.63 -13.43 -0.16
CA TYR A 7 8.28 -14.01 -0.06
C TYR A 7 7.73 -14.00 1.37
N LYS A 8 8.58 -14.28 2.37
CA LYS A 8 8.17 -14.26 3.79
C LYS A 8 7.75 -12.86 4.24
N GLN A 9 8.45 -11.82 3.78
CA GLN A 9 8.10 -10.44 4.05
C GLN A 9 6.79 -10.05 3.35
N LEU A 10 6.61 -10.47 2.10
CA LEU A 10 5.35 -10.28 1.39
C LEU A 10 4.17 -10.95 2.11
N ALA A 11 4.33 -12.18 2.61
CA ALA A 11 3.29 -12.87 3.37
C ALA A 11 2.85 -12.09 4.62
N ARG A 12 3.79 -11.48 5.35
CA ARG A 12 3.48 -10.63 6.50
C ARG A 12 2.70 -9.38 6.12
N ILE A 13 3.06 -8.75 5.00
CA ILE A 13 2.30 -7.64 4.43
C ILE A 13 0.86 -8.05 4.11
N MET A 14 0.68 -9.20 3.45
CA MET A 14 -0.65 -9.68 3.08
C MET A 14 -1.50 -10.03 4.31
N VAL A 15 -0.93 -10.64 5.35
CA VAL A 15 -1.66 -10.97 6.57
C VAL A 15 -2.14 -9.71 7.30
N ASP A 16 -1.28 -8.70 7.46
CA ASP A 16 -1.70 -7.44 8.08
C ASP A 16 -2.81 -6.77 7.25
N ALA A 17 -2.71 -6.76 5.92
CA ALA A 17 -3.74 -6.20 5.04
C ALA A 17 -5.08 -6.96 5.12
N ASP A 18 -5.05 -8.29 5.16
CA ASP A 18 -6.26 -9.11 5.31
C ASP A 18 -6.91 -8.89 6.68
N MET A 19 -6.12 -8.75 7.75
CA MET A 19 -6.62 -8.41 9.09
C MET A 19 -7.33 -7.06 9.10
N GLU A 20 -6.70 -6.03 8.52
CA GLU A 20 -7.32 -4.70 8.38
C GLU A 20 -8.62 -4.76 7.55
N ALA A 21 -8.63 -5.53 6.46
CA ALA A 21 -9.81 -5.67 5.58
C ALA A 21 -11.04 -6.25 6.30
N ILE A 22 -10.84 -7.01 7.38
CA ILE A 22 -11.90 -7.56 8.23
C ILE A 22 -12.04 -6.83 9.57
N ASN A 23 -11.52 -5.59 9.69
CA ASN A 23 -11.56 -4.74 10.87
C ASN A 23 -10.88 -5.32 12.13
N LEU A 24 -9.87 -6.19 11.96
CA LEU A 24 -9.01 -6.60 13.05
C LEU A 24 -7.80 -5.67 13.17
N THR A 25 -7.28 -5.53 14.39
CA THR A 25 -5.99 -4.87 14.59
C THR A 25 -4.87 -5.75 14.04
N PRO A 26 -4.09 -5.31 13.04
CA PRO A 26 -3.00 -6.08 12.48
C PRO A 26 -1.85 -6.27 13.49
N ILE A 27 -0.98 -7.25 13.25
CA ILE A 27 0.22 -7.47 14.06
C ILE A 27 1.23 -6.34 13.81
N GLY A 28 1.26 -5.80 12.60
CA GLY A 28 2.07 -4.66 12.20
C GLY A 28 3.47 -5.02 11.71
N GLU A 29 3.76 -6.30 11.45
CA GLU A 29 5.02 -6.71 10.82
C GLU A 29 5.08 -6.26 9.36
N GLY A 30 3.97 -6.37 8.65
CA GLY A 30 3.79 -5.91 7.27
C GLY A 30 3.99 -4.41 7.13
N LEU A 31 3.35 -3.62 8.00
CA LEU A 31 3.52 -2.16 8.02
C LEU A 31 4.99 -1.76 8.20
N LYS A 32 5.68 -2.34 9.19
CA LYS A 32 7.12 -2.08 9.43
C LYS A 32 7.98 -2.43 8.21
N ILE A 33 7.69 -3.53 7.52
CA ILE A 33 8.42 -3.91 6.30
C ILE A 33 8.20 -2.86 5.21
N ILE A 34 6.98 -2.36 5.04
CA ILE A 34 6.65 -1.34 4.05
C ILE A 34 7.44 -0.06 4.35
N GLU A 35 7.35 0.46 5.57
CA GLU A 35 8.05 1.68 6.02
C GLU A 35 9.57 1.60 5.81
N GLN A 36 10.17 0.43 6.05
CA GLN A 36 11.62 0.25 5.93
C GLN A 36 12.11 -0.03 4.50
N SER A 37 11.26 -0.66 3.68
CA SER A 37 11.66 -1.14 2.34
C SER A 37 11.22 -0.18 1.23
N PHE A 38 10.27 0.70 1.54
CA PHE A 38 9.61 1.55 0.58
C PHE A 38 9.27 2.93 1.17
N ASP A 39 10.28 3.80 1.27
CA ASP A 39 10.15 5.16 1.81
C ASP A 39 9.03 6.01 1.18
N ASP A 40 8.66 5.77 -0.08
CA ASP A 40 7.72 6.59 -0.87
C ASP A 40 6.52 5.79 -1.44
N TRP A 41 6.29 4.56 -0.97
CA TRP A 41 5.24 3.67 -1.52
C TRP A 41 3.84 3.91 -0.95
N HIS A 42 3.66 4.98 -0.17
CA HIS A 42 2.36 5.37 0.37
C HIS A 42 1.54 6.30 -0.53
N ARG A 43 1.97 6.60 -1.77
CA ARG A 43 1.14 7.36 -2.71
C ARG A 43 0.06 6.48 -3.39
N TRP A 44 -0.81 5.82 -2.62
CA TRP A 44 -2.13 5.37 -3.13
C TRP A 44 -2.89 6.55 -3.76
N GLU A 45 -2.64 7.76 -3.24
CA GLU A 45 -3.12 9.03 -3.76
C GLU A 45 -2.68 9.30 -5.21
N THR A 46 -1.55 8.79 -5.69
CA THR A 46 -1.19 9.01 -7.11
C THR A 46 -1.95 8.14 -8.09
N GLY A 47 -2.55 7.04 -7.64
CA GLY A 47 -3.41 6.22 -8.49
C GLY A 47 -4.84 6.77 -8.51
N VAL A 48 -5.46 6.87 -7.34
CA VAL A 48 -6.87 7.26 -7.22
C VAL A 48 -7.05 8.77 -7.21
N THR A 49 -6.23 9.53 -6.48
CA THR A 49 -6.35 11.00 -6.46
C THR A 49 -5.94 11.64 -7.78
N ALA A 50 -4.99 11.08 -8.54
CA ALA A 50 -4.68 11.58 -9.90
C ALA A 50 -5.81 11.30 -10.91
N VAL A 51 -6.49 10.15 -10.79
CA VAL A 51 -7.68 9.83 -11.60
C VAL A 51 -8.84 10.75 -11.21
N LEU A 52 -9.08 10.96 -9.91
CA LEU A 52 -10.11 11.88 -9.42
C LEU A 52 -9.82 13.35 -9.78
N ALA A 53 -8.57 13.79 -9.71
CA ALA A 53 -8.16 15.14 -10.10
C ALA A 53 -8.31 15.38 -11.61
N ASN A 54 -8.03 14.37 -12.45
CA ASN A 54 -8.26 14.47 -13.89
C ASN A 54 -9.75 14.38 -14.27
N ALA A 55 -10.56 13.65 -13.49
CA ALA A 55 -12.01 13.56 -13.72
C ALA A 55 -12.75 14.90 -13.47
N GLY A 56 -12.16 15.82 -12.70
CA GLY A 56 -12.69 17.16 -12.46
C GLY A 56 -12.38 18.19 -13.54
N ASN A 57 -11.50 17.89 -14.50
CA ASN A 57 -11.06 18.81 -15.56
C ASN A 57 -11.66 18.48 -16.95
N GLY A 58 -12.74 17.69 -17.00
CA GLY A 58 -13.54 17.47 -18.22
C GLY A 58 -14.86 18.21 -18.09
N PHE A 59 -15.10 19.16 -19.00
CA PHE A 59 -16.20 20.14 -19.09
C PHE A 59 -15.96 21.48 -18.35
N GLU A 60 -14.94 22.23 -18.78
CA GLU A 60 -15.05 23.54 -19.45
C GLU A 60 -13.67 24.00 -19.95
#